data_AF-A0A0U5FB20-F1
#
_entry.id   AF-A0A0U5FB20-F1
#
_cell.length_a   1.000
_cell.length_b   1.000
_cell.length_c   1.000
_cell.angle_alpha   90.00
_cell.angle_beta   90.00
_cell.angle_gamma   90.00
#
_symmetry.space_group_name_H-M   'P 1'
#
loop_
_entity.id
_entity.type
_entity.pdbx_description
1 polymer ?
#
loop_
_entity_poly.entity_id
_entity_poly.type
_entity_poly.pdbx_seq_one_letter_code
_entity_poly.pdbx_strand_id
1 'polypeptide(L)'
;MAPSQHRSAERIAMKDYRLEVASSFIHPMWLRTVAGREFEVVVANDGGLEVEGERLRFVGDALPPGTAVVLRVGRWITCVTAADRDEAARQRAAENAARLAAEHAALNRHRDEALAQAAELNLPFRWSPAIKDVLSGLSESSWGDGRNRSTVEHILLLEPLADGRLTRDAGDFLCTARSGSNGKRWSSGAEGSVAVDGDGQPYPAKVTCKSCLKLAARWRDR
;
A
#
# COMPACT_ATOMS: atom_id res chain seq x y z
N MET A 1 28.63 -17.85 12.28
CA MET A 1 27.74 -18.02 11.12
C MET A 1 26.68 -19.04 11.51
N ALA A 2 25.54 -18.58 12.00
CA ALA A 2 24.39 -19.45 12.30
C ALA A 2 23.47 -19.46 11.07
N PRO A 3 23.05 -20.63 10.57
CA PRO A 3 22.16 -20.69 9.43
C PRO A 3 20.77 -20.20 9.86
N SER A 4 20.34 -19.10 9.24
CA SER A 4 18.98 -18.57 9.30
C SER A 4 18.03 -19.64 8.77
N GLN A 5 17.34 -20.32 9.68
CA GLN A 5 16.19 -21.13 9.32
C GLN A 5 15.04 -20.19 8.97
N HIS A 6 14.98 -19.77 7.71
CA HIS A 6 13.72 -19.38 7.10
C HIS A 6 12.82 -20.61 7.14
N ARG A 7 12.04 -20.74 8.21
CA ARG A 7 10.77 -21.46 8.16
C ARG A 7 9.91 -20.70 7.17
N SER A 8 10.01 -21.09 5.89
CA SER A 8 8.94 -20.87 4.94
C SER A 8 7.68 -21.35 5.64
N ALA A 9 6.79 -20.43 5.97
CA ALA A 9 5.46 -20.80 6.40
C ALA A 9 4.91 -21.66 5.26
N GLU A 10 4.82 -22.98 5.48
CA GLU A 10 4.05 -23.85 4.62
C GLU A 10 2.65 -23.26 4.63
N ARG A 11 2.32 -22.49 3.60
CA ARG A 11 0.93 -22.20 3.27
C ARG A 11 0.30 -23.57 3.16
N ILE A 12 -0.49 -23.93 4.16
CA ILE A 12 -1.29 -25.16 4.12
C ILE A 12 -2.06 -25.06 2.82
N ALA A 13 -1.69 -25.91 1.86
CA ALA A 13 -2.32 -25.91 0.56
C ALA A 13 -3.78 -26.31 0.81
N MET A 14 -4.69 -25.33 0.71
CA MET A 14 -6.11 -25.57 0.84
C MET A 14 -6.48 -26.63 -0.20
N LYS A 15 -6.84 -27.83 0.26
CA LYS A 15 -7.16 -28.93 -0.63
C LYS A 15 -8.59 -28.72 -1.14
N ASP A 16 -8.69 -28.37 -2.41
CA ASP A 16 -9.98 -28.31 -3.09
C ASP A 16 -10.41 -29.73 -3.47
N TYR A 17 -11.62 -30.10 -3.04
CA TYR A 17 -12.27 -31.34 -3.43
C TYR A 17 -13.20 -31.08 -4.60
N ARG A 18 -13.14 -31.92 -5.63
CA ARG A 18 -14.01 -31.80 -6.80
C ARG A 18 -15.28 -32.61 -6.60
N LEU A 19 -16.40 -32.04 -7.03
CA LEU A 19 -17.72 -32.63 -6.95
C LEU A 19 -18.36 -32.71 -8.34
N GLU A 20 -19.35 -33.59 -8.47
CA GLU A 20 -20.24 -33.68 -9.62
C GLU A 20 -21.68 -33.99 -9.20
N VAL A 21 -22.64 -33.62 -10.04
CA VAL A 21 -24.05 -33.91 -9.81
C VAL A 21 -24.30 -35.40 -10.03
N ALA A 22 -24.89 -36.07 -9.04
CA ALA A 22 -25.09 -37.52 -9.05
C ALA A 22 -26.07 -37.98 -10.16
N SER A 23 -27.03 -37.14 -10.54
CA SER A 23 -28.05 -37.43 -11.57
C SER A 23 -27.49 -37.47 -13.00
N SER A 24 -26.19 -37.20 -13.21
CA SER A 24 -25.51 -37.10 -14.51
C SER A 24 -26.06 -36.00 -15.45
N PHE A 25 -27.13 -35.30 -15.06
CA PHE A 25 -27.72 -34.16 -15.76
C PHE A 25 -27.72 -32.95 -14.82
N ILE A 26 -27.03 -31.87 -15.22
CA ILE A 26 -27.02 -30.64 -14.45
C ILE A 26 -28.24 -29.81 -14.86
N HIS A 27 -29.21 -29.68 -13.95
CA HIS A 27 -30.40 -28.89 -14.24
C HIS A 27 -30.05 -27.40 -14.43
N PRO A 28 -30.35 -26.77 -15.59
CA PRO A 28 -29.94 -25.39 -15.87
C PRO A 28 -30.49 -24.37 -14.86
N MET A 29 -31.70 -24.59 -14.33
CA MET A 29 -32.26 -23.71 -13.30
C MET A 29 -31.54 -23.85 -11.96
N TRP A 30 -31.09 -25.06 -11.61
CA TRP A 30 -30.29 -25.26 -10.41
C TRP A 30 -28.95 -24.52 -10.56
N LEU A 31 -28.27 -24.71 -11.69
CA LEU A 31 -27.00 -24.04 -11.97
C LEU A 31 -27.13 -22.51 -11.89
N ARG A 32 -28.22 -21.94 -12.40
CA ARG A 32 -28.51 -20.50 -12.28
C ARG A 32 -28.66 -20.04 -10.83
N THR A 33 -29.23 -20.87 -9.96
CA THR A 33 -29.44 -20.55 -8.53
C THR A 33 -28.15 -20.61 -7.72
N VAL A 34 -27.24 -21.54 -8.05
CA VAL A 34 -26.04 -21.82 -7.25
C VAL A 34 -24.76 -21.20 -7.81
N ALA A 35 -24.71 -20.86 -9.10
CA ALA A 35 -23.50 -20.33 -9.74
C ALA A 35 -23.04 -19.02 -9.09
N GLY A 36 -21.74 -18.95 -8.81
CA GLY A 36 -21.10 -17.77 -8.19
C GLY A 36 -21.43 -17.56 -6.71
N ARG A 37 -22.15 -18.49 -6.08
CA ARG A 37 -22.48 -18.44 -4.65
C ARG A 37 -21.71 -19.49 -3.88
N GLU A 38 -21.61 -19.27 -2.57
CA GLU A 38 -21.04 -20.22 -1.62
C GLU A 38 -22.14 -20.79 -0.73
N PHE A 39 -22.02 -22.08 -0.41
CA PHE A 39 -22.97 -22.80 0.43
C PHE A 39 -22.23 -23.56 1.53
N GLU A 40 -22.70 -23.43 2.76
CA GLU A 40 -22.19 -24.23 3.88
C GLU A 40 -23.03 -25.50 3.97
N VAL A 41 -22.36 -26.65 3.89
CA VAL A 41 -23.00 -27.97 3.79
C VAL A 41 -22.23 -28.96 4.64
N VAL A 42 -22.92 -29.93 5.21
CA VAL A 42 -22.30 -31.05 5.93
C VAL A 42 -22.37 -32.30 5.06
N VAL A 43 -21.26 -33.04 4.98
CA VAL A 43 -21.23 -34.33 4.27
C VAL A 43 -22.20 -35.29 4.96
N ALA A 44 -23.16 -35.82 4.20
CA ALA A 44 -24.17 -36.73 4.72
C ALA A 44 -23.57 -38.13 5.05
N ASN A 45 -24.34 -38.97 5.75
CA ASN A 45 -23.90 -40.30 6.22
C ASN A 45 -23.47 -41.26 5.10
N ASP A 46 -24.04 -41.10 3.93
CA ASP A 46 -23.73 -41.83 2.70
C ASP A 46 -22.58 -41.18 1.88
N GLY A 47 -21.94 -40.13 2.40
CA GLY A 47 -20.74 -39.50 1.83
C GLY A 47 -20.98 -38.47 0.72
N GLY A 48 -22.23 -38.15 0.38
CA GLY A 48 -22.56 -37.09 -0.59
C GLY A 48 -23.01 -35.79 0.07
N LEU A 49 -23.25 -34.77 -0.76
CA LEU A 49 -23.72 -33.44 -0.34
C LEU A 49 -25.04 -33.10 -1.03
N GLU A 50 -25.88 -32.33 -0.36
CA GLU A 50 -27.16 -31.88 -0.93
C GLU A 50 -27.20 -30.35 -0.93
N VAL A 51 -27.47 -29.75 -2.09
CA VAL A 51 -27.51 -28.30 -2.27
C VAL A 51 -28.68 -27.95 -3.19
N GLU A 52 -29.61 -27.14 -2.69
CA GLU A 52 -30.77 -26.65 -3.46
C GLU A 52 -31.54 -27.80 -4.17
N GLY A 53 -31.70 -28.93 -3.48
CA GLY A 53 -32.43 -30.11 -3.97
C GLY A 53 -31.66 -31.03 -4.92
N GLU A 54 -30.41 -30.71 -5.27
CA GLU A 54 -29.54 -31.58 -6.06
C GLU A 54 -28.52 -32.31 -5.19
N ARG A 55 -28.25 -33.56 -5.57
CA ARG A 55 -27.29 -34.43 -4.89
C ARG A 55 -25.93 -34.39 -5.59
N LEU A 56 -24.88 -34.14 -4.81
CA LEU A 56 -23.50 -34.07 -5.28
C LEU A 56 -22.66 -35.20 -4.70
N ARG A 57 -21.70 -35.69 -5.49
CA ARG A 57 -20.74 -36.72 -5.09
C ARG A 57 -19.30 -36.28 -5.34
N PHE A 58 -18.38 -36.77 -4.51
CA PHE A 58 -16.94 -36.52 -4.68
C PHE A 58 -16.39 -37.23 -5.92
N VAL A 59 -15.53 -36.52 -6.64
CA VAL A 59 -14.73 -37.07 -7.74
C VAL A 59 -13.34 -37.37 -7.17
N GLY A 60 -13.09 -38.64 -6.84
CA GLY A 60 -11.85 -39.09 -6.20
C GLY A 60 -11.97 -39.15 -4.69
N ASP A 61 -11.05 -38.49 -3.98
CA ASP A 61 -11.01 -38.48 -2.51
C ASP A 61 -12.30 -37.90 -1.93
N ALA A 62 -12.92 -38.64 -1.03
CA ALA A 62 -14.12 -38.23 -0.32
C ALA A 62 -13.79 -37.78 1.10
N LEU A 63 -14.55 -36.80 1.60
CA LEU A 63 -14.51 -36.39 2.99
C LEU A 63 -15.41 -37.29 3.85
N PRO A 64 -15.06 -37.51 5.14
CA PRO A 64 -15.88 -38.35 6.01
C PRO A 64 -17.23 -37.69 6.31
N PRO A 65 -18.29 -38.49 6.55
CA PRO A 65 -19.58 -37.98 7.01
C PRO A 65 -19.47 -37.08 8.24
N GLY A 66 -20.33 -36.07 8.32
CA GLY A 66 -20.32 -35.07 9.39
C GLY A 66 -19.29 -33.95 9.19
N THR A 67 -18.45 -34.00 8.15
CA THR A 67 -17.50 -32.91 7.85
C THR A 67 -18.24 -31.69 7.32
N ALA A 68 -18.05 -30.53 7.96
CA ALA A 68 -18.55 -29.25 7.46
C ALA A 68 -17.66 -28.74 6.33
N VAL A 69 -18.27 -28.39 5.20
CA VAL A 69 -17.59 -27.90 4.00
C VAL A 69 -18.27 -26.66 3.45
N VAL A 70 -17.52 -25.93 2.64
CA VAL A 70 -17.98 -24.74 1.93
C VAL A 70 -17.87 -25.05 0.45
N LEU A 71 -19.01 -25.10 -0.20
CA LEU A 71 -19.16 -25.45 -1.60
C LEU A 71 -19.19 -24.20 -2.47
N ARG A 72 -18.47 -24.24 -3.60
CA ARG A 72 -18.46 -23.19 -4.61
C ARG A 72 -18.78 -23.79 -5.97
N VAL A 73 -19.74 -23.19 -6.67
CA VAL A 73 -20.09 -23.57 -8.04
C VAL A 73 -19.57 -22.52 -9.01
N GLY A 74 -18.51 -22.88 -9.75
CA GLY A 74 -17.94 -22.07 -10.82
C GLY A 74 -17.86 -22.89 -12.11
N ARG A 75 -16.72 -22.80 -12.82
CA ARG A 75 -16.43 -23.70 -13.95
C ARG A 75 -16.44 -25.18 -13.53
N TRP A 76 -16.06 -25.45 -12.29
CA TRP A 76 -16.15 -26.74 -11.63
C TRP A 76 -16.92 -26.58 -10.33
N ILE A 77 -17.54 -27.66 -9.86
CA ILE A 77 -18.12 -27.72 -8.51
C ILE A 77 -17.01 -28.18 -7.59
N THR A 78 -16.64 -27.35 -6.63
CA THR A 78 -15.60 -27.68 -5.65
C THR A 78 -16.07 -27.39 -4.24
N CYS A 79 -15.45 -28.04 -3.26
CA CYS A 79 -15.60 -27.66 -1.87
C CYS A 79 -14.26 -27.70 -1.13
N VAL A 80 -14.22 -26.97 -0.02
CA VAL A 80 -13.13 -26.98 0.96
C VAL A 80 -13.72 -27.23 2.33
N THR A 81 -12.94 -27.73 3.28
CA THR A 81 -13.44 -27.85 4.65
C THR A 81 -13.65 -26.46 5.25
N ALA A 82 -14.66 -26.33 6.12
CA ALA A 82 -14.86 -25.07 6.84
C ALA A 82 -13.64 -24.69 7.69
N ALA A 83 -12.96 -25.70 8.27
CA ALA A 83 -11.74 -25.51 9.05
C ALA A 83 -10.60 -24.92 8.21
N ASP A 84 -10.37 -25.42 6.99
CA ASP A 84 -9.34 -24.91 6.09
C ASP A 84 -9.66 -23.48 5.61
N ARG A 85 -10.94 -23.18 5.32
CA ARG A 85 -11.39 -21.83 4.97
C ARG A 85 -11.11 -20.85 6.11
N ASP A 86 -11.48 -21.21 7.33
CA ASP A 86 -11.36 -20.33 8.49
C ASP A 86 -9.89 -20.10 8.85
N GLU A 87 -9.04 -21.13 8.73
CA GLU A 87 -7.60 -20.99 8.87
C GLU A 87 -7.01 -20.08 7.79
N ALA A 88 -7.38 -20.27 6.52
CA ALA A 88 -6.93 -19.39 5.43
C ALA A 88 -7.45 -17.95 5.60
N ALA A 89 -8.62 -17.75 6.19
CA ALA A 89 -9.14 -16.42 6.54
C ALA A 89 -8.31 -15.78 7.67
N ARG A 90 -7.99 -16.53 8.74
CA ARG A 90 -7.11 -16.09 9.82
C ARG A 90 -5.72 -15.72 9.31
N GLN A 91 -5.13 -16.55 8.45
CA GLN A 91 -3.82 -16.28 7.84
C GLN A 91 -3.85 -15.01 6.99
N ARG A 92 -4.83 -14.86 6.09
CA ARG A 92 -4.99 -13.63 5.28
C ARG A 92 -5.22 -12.39 6.14
N ALA A 93 -5.99 -12.51 7.23
CA ALA A 93 -6.19 -11.41 8.16
C ALA A 93 -4.89 -11.03 8.88
N ALA A 94 -4.12 -12.02 9.33
CA ALA A 94 -2.81 -11.80 9.96
C ALA A 94 -1.79 -11.20 8.99
N GLU A 95 -1.72 -11.69 7.75
CA GLU A 95 -0.86 -11.13 6.69
C GLU A 95 -1.23 -9.68 6.36
N ASN A 96 -2.53 -9.40 6.22
CA ASN A 96 -3.00 -8.03 5.97
C ASN A 96 -2.71 -7.10 7.16
N ALA A 97 -2.94 -7.57 8.39
CA ALA A 97 -2.61 -6.80 9.59
C ALA A 97 -1.11 -6.52 9.68
N ALA A 98 -0.26 -7.52 9.41
CA ALA A 98 1.18 -7.36 9.37
C ALA A 98 1.63 -6.39 8.27
N ARG A 99 1.04 -6.47 7.06
CA ARG A 99 1.30 -5.55 5.95
C ARG A 99 0.94 -4.11 6.32
N LEU A 100 -0.27 -3.89 6.85
CA LEU A 100 -0.72 -2.57 7.29
C LEU A 100 0.16 -2.02 8.40
N ALA A 101 0.55 -2.84 9.38
CA ALA A 101 1.47 -2.43 10.43
C ALA A 101 2.86 -2.07 9.88
N ALA A 102 3.36 -2.80 8.89
CA ALA A 102 4.63 -2.50 8.23
C ALA A 102 4.58 -1.21 7.41
N GLU A 103 3.48 -0.97 6.69
CA GLU A 103 3.21 0.28 5.95
C GLU A 103 3.14 1.46 6.93
N HIS A 104 2.38 1.34 8.01
CA HIS A 104 2.27 2.34 9.09
C HIS A 104 3.63 2.67 9.70
N ALA A 105 4.41 1.65 10.07
CA ALA A 105 5.75 1.82 10.60
C ALA A 105 6.71 2.47 9.58
N ALA A 106 6.55 2.19 8.28
CA ALA A 106 7.36 2.83 7.23
C ALA A 106 7.06 4.32 7.11
N LEU A 107 5.78 4.70 7.12
CA LEU A 107 5.36 6.10 7.11
C LEU A 107 5.90 6.86 8.35
N ASN A 108 5.84 6.23 9.53
CA ASN A 108 6.40 6.81 10.74
C ASN A 108 7.93 6.97 10.69
N ARG A 109 8.66 6.01 10.11
CA ARG A 109 10.10 6.19 9.85
C ARG A 109 10.37 7.36 8.91
N HIS A 110 9.57 7.53 7.85
CA HIS A 110 9.72 8.68 6.95
C HIS A 110 9.47 10.02 7.65
N ARG A 111 8.49 10.08 8.56
CA ARG A 111 8.28 11.24 9.44
C ARG A 111 9.49 11.50 10.32
N ASP A 112 9.97 10.49 11.05
CA ASP A 112 11.08 10.64 11.98
C ASP A 112 12.36 11.09 11.26
N GLU A 113 12.64 10.54 10.07
CA GLU A 113 13.73 10.99 9.22
C GLU A 113 13.58 12.44 8.73
N ALA A 114 12.36 12.86 8.39
CA ALA A 114 12.09 14.22 7.94
C ALA A 114 12.30 15.23 9.07
N LEU A 115 11.78 14.93 10.26
CA LEU A 115 11.94 15.76 11.46
C LEU A 115 13.39 15.83 11.93
N ALA A 116 14.10 14.69 11.92
CA ALA A 116 15.52 14.65 12.25
C ALA A 116 16.36 15.48 11.27
N GLN A 117 16.08 15.38 9.95
CA GLN A 117 16.75 16.22 8.96
C GLN A 117 16.44 17.70 9.17
N ALA A 118 15.17 18.06 9.43
CA ALA A 118 14.77 19.44 9.67
C ALA A 118 15.49 20.05 10.89
N ALA A 119 15.65 19.26 11.97
CA ALA A 119 16.43 19.65 13.14
C ALA A 119 17.94 19.78 12.82
N GLU A 120 18.52 18.85 12.05
CA GLU A 120 19.93 18.89 11.64
C GLU A 120 20.26 20.11 10.76
N LEU A 121 19.32 20.57 9.94
CA LEU A 121 19.57 21.70 9.03
C LEU A 121 19.86 23.02 9.78
N ASN A 122 19.37 23.18 11.02
CA ASN A 122 19.62 24.32 11.92
C ASN A 122 19.70 25.69 11.21
N LEU A 123 18.73 25.99 10.34
CA LEU A 123 18.78 27.19 9.49
C LEU A 123 18.49 28.45 10.33
N PRO A 124 19.25 29.54 10.14
CA PRO A 124 19.10 30.76 10.93
C PRO A 124 17.92 31.65 10.47
N PHE A 125 16.98 31.08 9.74
CA PHE A 125 15.82 31.79 9.21
C PHE A 125 14.59 30.87 9.17
N ARG A 126 13.40 31.45 9.19
CA ARG A 126 12.14 30.72 9.04
C ARG A 126 12.01 30.14 7.64
N TRP A 127 11.68 28.86 7.56
CA TRP A 127 11.58 28.13 6.31
C TRP A 127 10.50 27.05 6.36
N SER A 128 10.11 26.56 5.18
CA SER A 128 9.26 25.37 5.02
C SER A 128 9.79 24.54 3.85
N PRO A 129 9.65 23.21 3.87
CA PRO A 129 9.74 22.43 2.63
C PRO A 129 8.65 22.89 1.66
N ALA A 130 8.96 22.98 0.37
CA ALA A 130 7.97 23.19 -0.68
C ALA A 130 8.49 22.66 -2.02
N ILE A 131 7.56 22.32 -2.90
CA ILE A 131 7.87 21.86 -4.24
C ILE A 131 8.04 23.08 -5.15
N LYS A 132 9.15 23.10 -5.90
CA LYS A 132 9.29 24.04 -7.02
C LYS A 132 8.59 23.44 -8.22
N ASP A 133 7.42 23.96 -8.57
CA ASP A 133 6.65 23.47 -9.70
C ASP A 133 7.50 23.51 -10.98
N VAL A 134 7.70 22.33 -11.56
CA VAL A 134 8.17 22.18 -12.92
C VAL A 134 6.98 21.65 -13.69
N LEU A 135 6.46 22.44 -14.63
CA LEU A 135 5.41 22.00 -15.54
C LEU A 135 5.93 20.78 -16.31
N SER A 136 5.66 19.58 -15.81
CA SER A 136 5.76 18.40 -16.63
C SER A 136 4.64 18.52 -17.65
N GLY A 137 4.98 18.82 -18.89
CA GLY A 137 4.10 18.45 -19.99
C GLY A 137 3.74 16.98 -19.76
N LEU A 138 2.44 16.68 -19.69
CA LEU A 138 1.86 15.37 -19.39
C LEU A 138 2.54 14.30 -20.25
N SER A 139 3.64 13.76 -19.76
CA SER A 139 4.51 12.83 -20.44
C SER A 139 4.51 11.54 -19.64
N GLU A 140 4.90 10.44 -20.28
CA GLU A 140 4.87 9.07 -19.74
C GLU A 140 5.61 8.89 -18.39
N SER A 141 6.34 9.91 -17.93
CA SER A 141 7.07 9.96 -16.66
C SER A 141 6.31 10.60 -15.48
N SER A 142 5.04 10.98 -15.67
CA SER A 142 4.18 11.52 -14.60
C SER A 142 3.65 10.41 -13.68
N TRP A 143 3.50 10.72 -12.38
CA TRP A 143 2.90 9.81 -11.39
C TRP A 143 1.37 9.67 -11.50
N GLY A 144 0.74 10.35 -12.45
CA GLY A 144 -0.73 10.37 -12.58
C GLY A 144 -1.44 11.26 -11.55
N ASP A 145 -0.69 11.94 -10.67
CA ASP A 145 -1.17 12.93 -9.69
C ASP A 145 -0.78 14.38 -10.07
N GLY A 146 -0.22 14.57 -11.27
CA GLY A 146 0.27 15.86 -11.77
C GLY A 146 1.74 16.18 -11.40
N ARG A 147 2.43 15.33 -10.63
CA ARG A 147 3.86 15.51 -10.29
C ARG A 147 4.76 14.64 -11.18
N ASN A 148 5.98 15.11 -11.44
CA ASN A 148 7.03 14.36 -12.14
C ASN A 148 7.80 13.45 -11.15
N ARG A 149 8.30 12.30 -11.60
CA ARG A 149 9.29 11.46 -10.87
C ARG A 149 10.53 12.20 -10.40
N SER A 150 10.88 13.31 -11.03
CA SER A 150 12.00 14.17 -10.64
C SER A 150 11.62 15.32 -9.68
N THR A 151 10.38 15.36 -9.18
CA THR A 151 9.96 16.39 -8.23
C THR A 151 10.73 16.22 -6.92
N VAL A 152 11.39 17.28 -6.48
CA VAL A 152 12.16 17.32 -5.23
C VAL A 152 11.60 18.40 -4.32
N GLU A 153 11.77 18.18 -3.02
CA GLU A 153 11.39 19.12 -1.98
C GLU A 153 12.53 20.10 -1.74
N HIS A 154 12.21 21.39 -1.79
CA HIS A 154 13.15 22.50 -1.65
C HIS A 154 12.93 23.23 -0.32
N ILE A 155 13.93 23.98 0.12
CA ILE A 155 13.79 24.92 1.25
C ILE A 155 13.21 26.22 0.70
N LEU A 156 11.97 26.53 1.07
CA LEU A 156 11.31 27.81 0.85
C LEU A 156 11.58 28.72 2.04
N LEU A 157 12.05 29.94 1.76
CA LEU A 157 12.26 30.96 2.77
C LEU A 157 10.92 31.62 3.11
N LEU A 158 10.58 31.69 4.40
CA LEU A 158 9.40 32.42 4.88
C LEU A 158 9.74 33.86 5.31
N GLU A 159 11.02 34.19 5.37
CA GLU A 159 11.54 35.51 5.69
C GLU A 159 12.80 35.80 4.84
N PRO A 160 13.17 37.07 4.62
CA PRO A 160 14.35 37.41 3.85
C PRO A 160 15.63 36.92 4.55
N LEU A 161 16.60 36.47 3.74
CA LEU A 161 17.90 36.01 4.20
C LEU A 161 18.99 36.92 3.64
N ALA A 162 19.91 37.36 4.49
CA ALA A 162 21.17 37.99 4.08
C ALA A 162 22.33 37.39 4.88
N ASP A 163 23.14 36.56 4.22
CA ASP A 163 24.38 35.99 4.78
C ASP A 163 25.54 36.22 3.80
N GLY A 164 26.29 37.30 4.02
CA GLY A 164 27.38 37.74 3.14
C GLY A 164 26.88 38.05 1.72
N ARG A 165 27.33 37.26 0.73
CA ARG A 165 26.90 37.41 -0.68
C ARG A 165 25.61 36.64 -1.00
N LEU A 166 25.11 35.83 -0.07
CA LEU A 166 23.88 35.06 -0.25
C LEU A 166 22.69 35.88 0.27
N THR A 167 21.94 36.49 -0.64
CA THR A 167 20.74 37.27 -0.31
C THR A 167 19.51 36.68 -1.00
N ARG A 168 18.42 36.48 -0.28
CA ARG A 168 17.15 35.94 -0.80
C ARG A 168 15.97 36.68 -0.19
N ASP A 169 14.93 36.87 -0.97
CA ASP A 169 13.69 37.46 -0.47
C ASP A 169 12.79 36.39 0.14
N ALA A 170 11.82 36.82 0.95
CA ALA A 170 10.78 35.92 1.42
C ALA A 170 10.00 35.32 0.23
N GLY A 171 9.66 34.04 0.33
CA GLY A 171 9.07 33.25 -0.75
C GLY A 171 10.08 32.78 -1.80
N ASP A 172 11.39 33.02 -1.63
CA ASP A 172 12.39 32.43 -2.49
C ASP A 172 12.81 31.02 -2.06
N PHE A 173 13.16 30.17 -3.02
CA PHE A 173 13.81 28.91 -2.72
C PHE A 173 15.30 29.14 -2.48
N LEU A 174 15.87 28.47 -1.46
CA LEU A 174 17.28 28.61 -1.09
C LEU A 174 18.22 28.34 -2.28
N CYS A 175 17.91 27.34 -3.10
CA CYS A 175 18.70 26.94 -4.27
C CYS A 175 18.57 27.87 -5.48
N THR A 176 17.67 28.84 -5.49
CA THR A 176 17.50 29.74 -6.64
C THR A 176 18.71 30.65 -6.77
N ALA A 177 19.26 30.78 -7.99
CA ALA A 177 20.34 31.73 -8.28
C ALA A 177 19.77 33.15 -8.43
N ARG A 178 20.59 34.19 -8.18
CA ARG A 178 20.18 35.61 -8.26
C ARG A 178 19.56 36.02 -9.61
N SER A 179 19.88 35.30 -10.70
CA SER A 179 19.34 35.51 -12.06
C SER A 179 18.37 34.42 -12.53
N GLY A 180 18.07 33.42 -11.70
CA GLY A 180 17.24 32.28 -12.07
C GLY A 180 15.75 32.56 -11.89
N SER A 181 14.90 31.95 -12.72
CA SER A 181 13.48 31.92 -12.41
C SER A 181 13.28 31.09 -11.14
N ASN A 182 12.63 31.68 -10.14
CA ASN A 182 12.35 31.02 -8.88
C ASN A 182 11.28 29.90 -9.02
N GLY A 183 10.96 29.47 -10.25
CA GLY A 183 9.95 28.44 -10.55
C GLY A 183 8.55 28.80 -10.06
N LYS A 184 8.32 30.06 -9.66
CA LYS A 184 7.06 30.62 -9.17
C LYS A 184 5.93 30.62 -10.23
N ARG A 185 6.02 29.79 -11.27
CA ARG A 185 5.01 29.73 -12.34
C ARG A 185 4.03 28.60 -12.04
N TRP A 186 2.89 29.01 -11.47
CA TRP A 186 1.52 28.69 -11.91
C TRP A 186 0.59 27.99 -10.90
N SER A 187 1.03 27.13 -9.98
CA SER A 187 0.08 26.47 -9.06
C SER A 187 0.19 27.00 -7.63
N SER A 188 -0.71 27.93 -7.28
CA SER A 188 -0.94 28.41 -5.91
C SER A 188 0.28 29.11 -5.29
N GLY A 189 0.11 29.80 -4.17
CA GLY A 189 1.27 30.30 -3.42
C GLY A 189 2.23 29.14 -3.15
N ALA A 190 3.53 29.40 -3.04
CA ALA A 190 4.45 28.39 -2.52
C ALA A 190 4.05 28.12 -1.06
N GLU A 191 3.05 27.27 -0.87
CA GLU A 191 2.61 26.78 0.43
C GLU A 191 3.52 25.62 0.82
N GLY A 192 3.68 25.42 2.13
CA GLY A 192 4.54 24.37 2.64
C GLY A 192 4.08 22.99 2.16
N SER A 193 5.01 22.16 1.68
CA SER A 193 4.75 20.76 1.38
C SER A 193 4.58 19.98 2.68
N VAL A 194 3.44 19.30 2.78
CA VAL A 194 3.05 18.50 3.95
C VAL A 194 2.94 17.05 3.52
N ALA A 195 3.58 16.16 4.29
CA ALA A 195 3.42 14.71 4.20
C ALA A 195 2.55 14.21 5.36
N VAL A 196 2.07 12.97 5.28
CA VAL A 196 1.23 12.35 6.31
C VAL A 196 1.89 11.09 6.85
N ASP A 197 1.83 10.91 8.17
CA ASP A 197 2.40 9.74 8.83
C ASP A 197 1.42 8.55 8.86
N GLY A 198 1.78 7.48 9.56
CA GLY A 198 0.94 6.29 9.64
C GLY A 198 -0.43 6.56 10.28
N ASP A 199 -0.52 7.55 11.15
CA ASP A 199 -1.75 7.95 11.84
C ASP A 199 -2.52 9.05 11.09
N GLY A 200 -2.07 9.39 9.87
CA GLY A 200 -2.64 10.44 9.04
C GLY A 200 -2.34 11.86 9.56
N GLN A 201 -1.40 12.01 10.50
CA GLN A 201 -1.02 13.32 11.02
C GLN A 201 -0.10 14.04 10.03
N PRO A 202 -0.36 15.32 9.73
CA PRO A 202 0.46 16.10 8.83
C PRO A 202 1.81 16.45 9.46
N TYR A 203 2.89 16.38 8.67
CA TYR A 203 4.23 16.83 9.06
C TYR A 203 4.97 17.49 7.87
N PRO A 204 5.99 18.33 8.11
CA PRO A 204 6.76 18.95 7.03
C PRO A 204 7.51 17.90 6.21
N ALA A 205 7.39 17.93 4.88
CA ALA A 205 8.06 16.99 4.01
C ALA A 205 9.61 17.06 4.13
N LYS A 206 10.28 15.93 3.94
CA LYS A 206 11.75 15.83 3.95
C LYS A 206 12.34 16.59 2.76
N VAL A 207 13.33 17.46 2.97
CA VAL A 207 14.00 18.20 1.89
C VAL A 207 14.91 17.26 1.10
N THR A 208 14.68 17.16 -0.20
CA THR A 208 15.43 16.26 -1.11
C THR A 208 16.26 16.99 -2.16
N CYS A 209 16.11 18.31 -2.31
CA CYS A 209 16.92 19.09 -3.24
C CYS A 209 18.39 19.15 -2.80
N LYS A 210 19.27 18.47 -3.56
CA LYS A 210 20.73 18.42 -3.30
C LYS A 210 21.37 19.81 -3.20
N SER A 211 20.94 20.77 -4.04
CA SER A 211 21.45 22.14 -4.00
C SER A 211 21.05 22.89 -2.73
N CYS A 212 19.82 22.69 -2.25
CA CYS A 212 19.37 23.24 -0.97
C CYS A 212 20.21 22.66 0.17
N LEU A 213 20.38 21.34 0.22
CA LEU A 213 21.16 20.66 1.27
C LEU A 213 22.64 21.06 1.27
N LYS A 214 23.23 21.30 0.09
CA LYS A 214 24.61 21.79 -0.05
C LYS A 214 24.77 23.22 0.47
N LEU A 215 23.79 24.10 0.21
CA LEU A 215 23.81 25.47 0.74
C LEU A 215 23.56 25.48 2.25
N ALA A 216 22.60 24.67 2.72
CA ALA A 216 22.26 24.54 4.14
C ALA A 216 23.43 24.08 5.00
N ALA A 217 24.37 23.30 4.45
CA ALA A 217 25.58 22.88 5.16
C ALA A 217 26.42 24.06 5.72
N ARG A 218 26.22 25.29 5.23
CA ARG A 218 26.85 26.51 5.79
C ARG A 218 26.51 26.77 7.27
N TRP A 219 25.37 26.25 7.74
CA TRP A 219 24.85 26.50 9.08
C TRP A 219 24.78 25.26 9.96
N ARG A 220 25.24 24.09 9.47
CA ARG A 220 25.17 22.84 10.23
C ARG A 220 26.08 22.81 11.47
N ASP A 221 27.21 23.50 11.40
CA ASP A 221 28.24 23.53 12.46
C ASP A 221 28.30 24.88 13.20
N ARG A 222 27.27 25.74 13.04
CA ARG A 222 27.14 27.02 13.75
C ARG A 222 26.17 26.88 14.92
#